data_AF-A0A6I5P112-F1
#
_entry.id   AF-A0A6I5P112-F1
#
_cell.length_a   1.000
_cell.length_b   1.000
_cell.length_c   1.000
_cell.angle_alpha   90.00
_cell.angle_beta   90.00
_cell.angle_gamma   90.00
#
_symmetry.space_group_name_H-M   'P 1'
#
loop_
_entity.id
_entity.type
_entity.pdbx_description
1 polymer ?
#
loop_
_entity_poly.entity_id
_entity_poly.type
_entity_poly.pdbx_seq_one_letter_code
_entity_poly.pdbx_strand_id
1 'polypeptide(L)'
;MNGRIIKMGVALTASYLAFGTAAAIAQNAFPSQELLAESVAESVDAAAEADSEPAPFEAFVVPGQFALEIPTGWTTQVSASEDMAIITNYDRATSAPALTDIKTEITVVAEPPDVYVSRELDSLIEQALAGAYEIDRYGITSIGGKEAFRIWMVQLPGDFAQQAITFVGDGQGSTAKIVSSYNDDSPATKDLILHMHGSFDFVAPGE
;
A
#
# COMPACT_ATOMS: atom_id res chain seq x y z
N MET A 1 -47.49 14.73 -34.57
CA MET A 1 -46.08 14.28 -34.54
C MET A 1 -45.21 15.47 -34.18
N ASN A 2 -44.51 15.41 -33.05
CA ASN A 2 -43.16 15.97 -32.83
C ASN A 2 -42.78 15.72 -31.36
N GLY A 3 -41.83 14.80 -31.18
CA GLY A 3 -41.37 14.30 -29.90
C GLY A 3 -40.47 15.29 -29.16
N ARG A 4 -40.63 15.35 -27.85
CA ARG A 4 -39.75 16.06 -26.92
C ARG A 4 -38.71 15.05 -26.41
N ILE A 5 -37.44 15.28 -26.76
CA ILE A 5 -36.30 14.52 -26.24
C ILE A 5 -35.88 15.17 -24.91
N ILE A 6 -36.00 14.42 -23.82
CA ILE A 6 -35.45 14.77 -22.51
C ILE A 6 -33.97 14.37 -22.54
N LYS A 7 -33.06 15.36 -22.56
CA LYS A 7 -31.64 15.11 -22.29
C LYS A 7 -31.45 15.05 -20.77
N MET A 8 -31.37 13.84 -20.22
CA MET A 8 -30.81 13.61 -18.89
C MET A 8 -29.31 13.89 -18.95
N GLY A 9 -28.88 15.00 -18.36
CA GLY A 9 -27.48 15.22 -18.03
C GLY A 9 -27.15 14.39 -16.79
N VAL A 10 -26.36 13.34 -16.96
CA VAL A 10 -25.73 12.62 -15.86
C VAL A 10 -24.60 13.52 -15.36
N ALA A 11 -24.80 14.13 -14.19
CA ALA A 11 -23.71 14.75 -13.45
C ALA A 11 -22.86 13.61 -12.87
N LEU A 12 -21.68 13.38 -13.45
CA LEU A 12 -20.60 12.68 -12.75
C LEU A 12 -20.14 13.59 -11.62
N THR A 13 -20.70 13.40 -10.43
CA THR A 13 -20.06 13.86 -9.19
C THR A 13 -18.88 12.95 -8.93
N ALA A 14 -17.70 13.41 -9.32
CA ALA A 14 -16.46 12.77 -8.96
C ALA A 14 -16.20 13.02 -7.47
N SER A 15 -16.23 11.95 -6.67
CA SER A 15 -15.90 11.96 -5.25
C SER A 15 -14.38 12.05 -5.11
N TYR A 16 -13.83 13.27 -5.00
CA TYR A 16 -12.39 13.57 -4.97
C TYR A 16 -11.82 13.83 -3.56
N LEU A 17 -12.48 13.40 -2.48
CA LEU A 17 -12.28 14.04 -1.16
C LEU A 17 -11.68 13.18 -0.03
N ALA A 18 -11.37 11.89 -0.22
CA ALA A 18 -10.94 11.08 0.92
C ALA A 18 -9.45 11.28 1.29
N PHE A 19 -8.55 11.40 0.31
CA PHE A 19 -7.10 11.49 0.58
C PHE A 19 -6.49 12.87 0.36
N GLY A 20 -7.25 13.83 -0.19
CA GLY A 20 -6.76 15.18 -0.48
C GLY A 20 -6.33 15.95 0.79
N THR A 21 -6.97 15.71 1.92
CA THR A 21 -6.59 16.28 3.22
C THR A 21 -5.32 15.65 3.76
N ALA A 22 -5.19 14.32 3.72
CA ALA A 22 -3.99 13.59 4.14
C ALA A 22 -2.74 14.02 3.36
N ALA A 23 -2.84 14.11 2.04
CA ALA A 23 -1.75 14.59 1.19
C ALA A 23 -1.35 16.04 1.50
N ALA A 24 -2.33 16.91 1.78
CA ALA A 24 -2.07 18.30 2.15
C ALA A 24 -1.39 18.45 3.53
N ILE A 25 -1.76 17.62 4.51
CA ILE A 25 -1.12 17.59 5.84
C ILE A 25 0.35 17.17 5.71
N ALA A 26 0.62 16.11 4.97
CA ALA A 26 1.98 15.61 4.77
C ALA A 26 2.85 16.63 3.98
N GLN A 27 2.29 17.30 2.96
CA GLN A 27 2.98 18.37 2.22
C GLN A 27 3.42 19.53 3.12
N ASN A 28 2.56 19.93 4.06
CA ASN A 28 2.86 21.04 4.95
C ASN A 28 3.89 20.64 6.03
N ALA A 29 3.89 19.37 6.45
CA ALA A 29 4.86 18.85 7.42
C ALA A 29 6.25 18.62 6.79
N PHE A 30 6.29 18.18 5.53
CA PHE A 30 7.53 17.80 4.82
C PHE A 30 7.60 18.44 3.42
N PRO A 31 7.88 19.75 3.32
CA PRO A 31 7.82 20.48 2.05
C PRO A 31 8.93 20.12 1.05
N SER A 32 9.98 19.42 1.49
CA SER A 32 11.13 19.04 0.65
C SER A 32 11.07 17.61 0.12
N GLN A 33 9.99 16.86 0.41
CA GLN A 33 9.89 15.46 -0.01
C GLN A 33 9.16 15.31 -1.33
N GLU A 34 9.64 14.35 -2.11
CA GLU A 34 9.09 14.08 -3.44
C GLU A 34 7.68 13.54 -3.28
N LEU A 35 6.69 14.31 -3.72
CA LEU A 35 5.35 13.79 -3.90
C LEU A 35 5.41 12.73 -5.00
N LEU A 36 4.82 11.57 -4.74
CA LEU A 36 4.38 10.71 -5.83
C LEU A 36 3.34 11.51 -6.62
N ALA A 37 3.75 12.08 -7.76
CA ALA A 37 2.84 12.78 -8.64
C ALA A 37 1.83 11.79 -9.24
N GLU A 38 0.56 12.19 -9.34
CA GLU A 38 -0.44 11.44 -10.10
C GLU A 38 0.09 11.16 -11.52
N SER A 39 0.04 9.88 -11.89
CA SER A 39 0.54 9.27 -13.12
C SER A 39 0.72 10.23 -14.30
N VAL A 40 1.96 10.59 -14.61
CA VAL A 40 2.34 10.80 -16.00
C VAL A 40 2.59 9.41 -16.54
N ALA A 41 1.79 8.98 -17.52
CA ALA A 41 1.99 7.72 -18.23
C ALA A 41 3.47 7.60 -18.62
N GLU A 42 4.15 6.66 -17.95
CA GLU A 42 5.58 6.43 -18.08
C GLU A 42 5.85 6.01 -19.53
N SER A 43 6.49 6.91 -20.27
CA SER A 43 6.99 6.62 -21.60
C SER A 43 8.27 5.82 -21.39
N VAL A 44 8.17 4.50 -21.51
CA VAL A 44 9.28 3.55 -21.40
C VAL A 44 10.40 3.90 -22.38
N ASP A 45 11.45 4.54 -21.85
CA ASP A 45 12.76 4.62 -22.52
C ASP A 45 13.53 3.36 -22.13
N ALA A 46 13.61 2.43 -23.10
CA ALA A 46 14.18 1.12 -22.93
C ALA A 46 15.71 1.20 -22.83
N ALA A 47 16.23 1.27 -21.60
CA ALA A 47 17.65 1.14 -21.31
C ALA A 47 17.92 -0.14 -20.51
N ALA A 48 18.20 -1.22 -21.25
CA ALA A 48 18.93 -2.42 -20.83
C ALA A 48 18.60 -2.99 -19.44
N GLU A 49 17.46 -3.69 -19.34
CA GLU A 49 17.17 -4.57 -18.20
C GLU A 49 18.06 -5.81 -18.26
N ALA A 50 18.81 -6.04 -17.18
CA ALA A 50 19.36 -7.35 -16.90
C ALA A 50 18.18 -8.32 -16.75
N ASP A 51 18.18 -9.36 -17.57
CA ASP A 51 17.22 -10.46 -17.68
C ASP A 51 17.04 -11.18 -16.33
N SER A 52 16.34 -10.53 -15.41
CA SER A 52 15.97 -11.05 -14.10
C SER A 52 14.55 -11.54 -14.29
N GLU A 53 14.41 -12.84 -14.57
CA GLU A 53 13.11 -13.47 -14.69
C GLU A 53 12.30 -13.15 -13.42
N PRO A 54 11.11 -12.52 -13.55
CA PRO A 54 10.35 -12.11 -12.38
C PRO A 54 10.07 -13.33 -11.52
N ALA A 55 10.25 -13.19 -10.20
CA ALA A 55 9.93 -14.27 -9.28
C ALA A 55 8.50 -14.78 -9.56
N PRO A 56 8.25 -16.10 -9.58
CA PRO A 56 6.89 -16.59 -9.75
C PRO A 56 6.04 -16.13 -8.57
N PHE A 57 4.83 -15.64 -8.87
CA PHE A 57 3.86 -15.20 -7.88
C PHE A 57 2.71 -16.22 -7.77
N GLU A 58 2.14 -16.33 -6.58
CA GLU A 58 0.94 -17.11 -6.30
C GLU A 58 -0.10 -16.25 -5.56
N ALA A 59 -1.38 -16.55 -5.79
CA ALA A 59 -2.47 -15.85 -5.12
C ALA A 59 -2.62 -16.33 -3.68
N PHE A 60 -2.45 -15.41 -2.73
CA PHE A 60 -2.77 -15.59 -1.32
C PHE A 60 -4.12 -14.97 -1.01
N VAL A 61 -5.08 -15.80 -0.61
CA VAL A 61 -6.47 -15.39 -0.38
C VAL A 61 -6.84 -15.62 1.08
N VAL A 62 -7.33 -14.58 1.74
CA VAL A 62 -7.98 -14.65 3.05
C VAL A 62 -9.49 -14.47 2.83
N PRO A 63 -10.28 -15.56 2.91
CA PRO A 63 -11.70 -15.52 2.56
C PRO A 63 -12.48 -14.46 3.33
N GLY A 64 -13.25 -13.66 2.59
CA GLY A 64 -14.06 -12.57 3.15
C GLY A 64 -13.27 -11.35 3.64
N GLN A 65 -11.96 -11.30 3.39
CA GLN A 65 -11.13 -10.14 3.71
C GLN A 65 -10.42 -9.61 2.47
N PHE A 66 -9.44 -10.33 1.93
CA PHE A 66 -8.62 -9.83 0.83
C PHE A 66 -7.91 -10.94 0.05
N ALA A 67 -7.35 -10.55 -1.10
CA ALA A 67 -6.41 -11.31 -1.91
C ALA A 67 -5.16 -10.47 -2.20
N LEU A 68 -4.03 -11.15 -2.39
CA LEU A 68 -2.72 -10.56 -2.71
C LEU A 68 -1.92 -11.55 -3.55
N GLU A 69 -1.12 -11.08 -4.49
CA GLU A 69 -0.07 -11.87 -5.12
C GLU A 69 1.20 -11.82 -4.27
N ILE A 70 1.73 -12.99 -3.92
CA ILE A 70 2.98 -13.13 -3.14
C ILE A 70 3.96 -14.04 -3.87
N PRO A 71 5.28 -13.87 -3.68
CA PRO A 71 6.23 -14.78 -4.31
C PRO A 71 6.05 -16.20 -3.81
N THR A 72 6.17 -17.17 -4.74
CA THR A 72 5.96 -18.58 -4.44
C THR A 72 6.91 -19.06 -3.34
N GLY A 73 6.35 -19.81 -2.38
CA GLY A 73 7.12 -20.45 -1.30
C GLY A 73 7.41 -19.55 -0.10
N TRP A 74 6.84 -18.34 -0.07
CA TRP A 74 6.85 -17.51 1.13
C TRP A 74 5.96 -18.12 2.22
N THR A 75 6.34 -17.90 3.48
CA THR A 75 5.58 -18.34 4.63
C THR A 75 4.46 -17.35 4.92
N THR A 76 3.23 -17.87 5.11
CA THR A 76 2.05 -17.06 5.44
C THR A 76 1.46 -17.49 6.78
N GLN A 77 1.05 -16.53 7.60
CA GLN A 77 0.33 -16.75 8.84
C GLN A 77 -0.90 -15.83 8.87
N VAL A 78 -2.07 -16.39 9.15
CA VAL A 78 -3.33 -15.63 9.30
C VAL A 78 -3.80 -15.71 10.74
N SER A 79 -4.14 -14.55 11.31
CA SER A 79 -4.74 -14.41 12.64
C SER A 79 -6.16 -13.89 12.47
N ALA A 80 -7.13 -14.81 12.40
CA ALA A 80 -8.54 -14.46 12.20
C ALA A 80 -9.14 -13.67 13.37
N SER A 81 -8.56 -13.77 14.57
CA SER A 81 -9.00 -12.99 15.74
C SER A 81 -8.52 -11.55 15.72
N GLU A 82 -7.51 -11.24 14.90
CA GLU A 82 -6.85 -9.93 14.84
C GLU A 82 -7.02 -9.27 13.47
N ASP A 83 -7.80 -9.87 12.56
CA ASP A 83 -7.98 -9.44 11.17
C ASP A 83 -6.65 -9.09 10.49
N MET A 84 -5.65 -9.95 10.73
CA MET A 84 -4.26 -9.73 10.35
C MET A 84 -3.69 -10.94 9.60
N ALA A 85 -2.88 -10.68 8.58
CA ALA A 85 -2.00 -11.67 7.98
C ALA A 85 -0.54 -11.18 7.97
N ILE A 86 0.38 -12.14 8.06
CA ILE A 86 1.82 -11.91 8.00
C ILE A 86 2.43 -12.83 6.94
N ILE A 87 3.28 -12.28 6.10
CA ILE A 87 3.91 -12.94 4.96
C ILE A 87 5.41 -12.69 5.02
N THR A 88 6.24 -13.73 4.98
CA THR A 88 7.70 -13.63 5.07
C THR A 88 8.42 -14.57 4.12
N ASN A 89 9.62 -14.19 3.66
CA ASN A 89 10.54 -15.08 2.95
C ASN A 89 11.50 -15.84 3.88
N TYR A 90 11.32 -15.72 5.21
CA TYR A 90 12.15 -16.35 6.22
C TYR A 90 11.30 -16.96 7.33
N ASP A 91 11.88 -17.91 8.06
CA ASP A 91 11.23 -18.54 9.22
C ASP A 91 11.43 -17.69 10.48
N ARG A 92 10.36 -16.98 10.84
CA ARG A 92 10.31 -16.12 12.03
C ARG A 92 10.46 -16.85 13.36
N ALA A 93 10.22 -18.16 13.41
CA ALA A 93 10.31 -18.94 14.65
C ALA A 93 11.73 -19.38 14.96
N THR A 94 12.60 -19.46 13.95
CA THR A 94 13.93 -20.07 14.08
C THR A 94 15.08 -19.14 13.71
N SER A 95 14.80 -18.02 13.03
CA SER A 95 15.83 -17.14 12.48
C SER A 95 15.52 -15.66 12.71
N ALA A 96 16.58 -14.88 12.97
CA ALA A 96 16.52 -13.43 12.88
C ALA A 96 16.53 -12.99 11.40
N PRO A 97 15.94 -11.84 11.04
CA PRO A 97 15.89 -11.39 9.65
C PRO A 97 17.28 -11.15 9.06
N ALA A 98 17.51 -11.64 7.84
CA ALA A 98 18.65 -11.33 7.01
C ALA A 98 18.44 -10.02 6.21
N LEU A 99 19.48 -9.57 5.51
CA LEU A 99 19.45 -8.33 4.71
C LEU A 99 18.38 -8.37 3.60
N THR A 100 18.23 -9.52 2.95
CA THR A 100 17.28 -9.76 1.85
C THR A 100 15.89 -10.17 2.34
N ASP A 101 15.69 -10.23 3.66
CA ASP A 101 14.41 -10.66 4.22
C ASP A 101 13.39 -9.54 4.17
N ILE A 102 12.15 -9.93 3.91
CA ILE A 102 11.00 -9.04 3.81
C ILE A 102 9.90 -9.62 4.70
N LYS A 103 9.28 -8.75 5.49
CA LYS A 103 8.08 -9.06 6.27
C LYS A 103 6.95 -8.15 5.86
N THR A 104 5.89 -8.72 5.31
CA THR A 104 4.66 -8.01 4.95
C THR A 104 3.57 -8.32 5.95
N GLU A 105 2.99 -7.28 6.55
CA GLU A 105 1.87 -7.36 7.48
C GLU A 105 0.65 -6.67 6.86
N ILE A 106 -0.50 -7.32 6.91
CA ILE A 106 -1.75 -6.81 6.35
C ILE A 106 -2.77 -6.81 7.47
N THR A 107 -3.41 -5.66 7.70
CA THR A 107 -4.53 -5.53 8.63
C THR A 107 -5.70 -4.88 7.92
N VAL A 108 -6.91 -5.40 8.12
CA VAL A 108 -8.14 -4.79 7.63
C VAL A 108 -8.95 -4.27 8.81
N VAL A 109 -9.37 -3.02 8.76
CA VAL A 109 -10.18 -2.39 9.81
C VAL A 109 -11.50 -1.89 9.24
N ALA A 110 -12.57 -1.99 10.04
CA ALA A 110 -13.89 -1.45 9.71
C ALA A 110 -13.98 0.06 10.00
N GLU A 111 -13.06 0.83 9.42
CA GLU A 111 -13.06 2.29 9.45
C GLU A 111 -12.81 2.85 8.04
N PRO A 112 -13.50 3.94 7.65
CA PRO A 112 -13.31 4.53 6.33
C PRO A 112 -11.93 5.23 6.23
N PRO A 113 -11.37 5.35 5.01
CA PRO A 113 -10.01 5.86 4.83
C PRO A 113 -9.77 7.27 5.36
N ASP A 114 -10.77 8.16 5.25
CA ASP A 114 -10.68 9.55 5.70
C ASP A 114 -10.44 9.67 7.21
N VAL A 115 -10.98 8.73 8.00
CA VAL A 115 -10.78 8.67 9.45
C VAL A 115 -9.50 7.90 9.78
N TYR A 116 -9.37 6.68 9.27
CA TYR A 116 -8.29 5.78 9.66
C TYR A 116 -6.93 6.29 9.19
N VAL A 117 -6.81 6.67 7.91
CA VAL A 117 -5.55 7.09 7.31
C VAL A 117 -5.11 8.43 7.90
N SER A 118 -6.03 9.38 8.13
CA SER A 118 -5.68 10.65 8.78
C SER A 118 -5.06 10.42 10.16
N ARG A 119 -5.69 9.58 11.00
CA ARG A 119 -5.19 9.27 12.34
C ARG A 119 -3.83 8.57 12.31
N GLU A 120 -3.66 7.61 11.41
CA GLU A 120 -2.38 6.90 11.26
C GLU A 120 -1.28 7.85 10.77
N LEU A 121 -1.57 8.72 9.81
CA LEU A 121 -0.60 9.69 9.31
C LEU A 121 -0.21 10.72 10.37
N ASP A 122 -1.15 11.23 11.15
CA ASP A 122 -0.83 12.15 12.26
C ASP A 122 0.19 11.51 13.23
N SER A 123 -0.04 10.25 13.59
CA SER A 123 0.87 9.47 14.44
C SER A 123 2.23 9.23 13.79
N LEU A 124 2.25 8.90 12.49
CA LEU A 124 3.50 8.68 11.76
C LEU A 124 4.33 9.97 11.64
N ILE A 125 3.67 11.08 11.33
CA ILE A 125 4.30 12.40 11.22
C ILE A 125 4.84 12.84 12.58
N GLU A 126 4.08 12.68 13.66
CA GLU A 126 4.54 13.01 15.02
C GLU A 126 5.81 12.24 15.41
N GLN A 127 5.85 10.94 15.12
CA GLN A 127 7.01 10.09 15.40
C GLN A 127 8.23 10.46 14.54
N ALA A 128 8.02 10.76 13.25
CA ALA A 128 9.09 11.23 12.37
C ALA A 128 9.67 12.56 12.87
N LEU A 129 8.83 13.51 13.28
CA LEU A 129 9.27 14.79 13.86
C LEU A 129 10.00 14.63 15.19
N ALA A 130 9.69 13.59 15.95
CA ALA A 130 10.41 13.21 17.17
C ALA A 130 11.77 12.51 16.88
N GLY A 131 12.11 12.27 15.60
CA GLY A 131 13.35 11.63 15.19
C GLY A 131 13.35 10.11 15.36
N ALA A 132 12.17 9.48 15.42
CA ALA A 132 12.08 8.02 15.51
C ALA A 132 12.49 7.31 14.21
N TYR A 133 12.31 7.97 13.06
CA TYR A 133 12.68 7.54 11.72
C TYR A 133 12.55 8.73 10.76
N GLU A 134 12.92 8.53 9.50
CA GLU A 134 12.70 9.50 8.44
C GLU A 134 11.64 8.98 7.48
N ILE A 135 10.71 9.83 7.07
CA ILE A 135 9.88 9.56 5.90
C ILE A 135 10.79 9.79 4.69
N ASP A 136 10.72 8.97 3.65
CA ASP A 136 11.52 9.12 2.41
C ASP A 136 10.67 9.78 1.31
N ARG A 137 9.52 9.16 1.03
CA ARG A 137 8.56 9.62 0.01
C ARG A 137 7.15 9.17 0.35
N TYR A 138 6.15 9.91 -0.10
CA TYR A 138 4.74 9.55 0.08
C TYR A 138 3.86 10.12 -1.03
N GLY A 139 2.64 9.61 -1.13
CA GLY A 139 1.62 10.20 -1.99
C GLY A 139 0.45 9.26 -2.29
N ILE A 140 -0.46 9.80 -3.10
CA ILE A 140 -1.64 9.06 -3.59
C ILE A 140 -1.20 8.17 -4.76
N THR A 141 -1.74 6.97 -4.81
CA THR A 141 -1.52 5.98 -5.87
C THR A 141 -2.83 5.26 -6.18
N SER A 142 -2.82 4.31 -7.11
CA SER A 142 -3.98 3.47 -7.41
C SER A 142 -3.63 1.99 -7.32
N ILE A 143 -4.52 1.21 -6.69
CA ILE A 143 -4.43 -0.24 -6.53
C ILE A 143 -5.77 -0.83 -6.95
N GLY A 144 -5.79 -1.68 -7.98
CA GLY A 144 -7.04 -2.27 -8.49
C GLY A 144 -8.10 -1.24 -8.90
N GLY A 145 -7.69 -0.05 -9.34
CA GLY A 145 -8.58 1.07 -9.67
C GLY A 145 -9.17 1.81 -8.45
N LYS A 146 -8.74 1.46 -7.23
CA LYS A 146 -9.09 2.14 -5.98
C LYS A 146 -8.01 3.16 -5.65
N GLU A 147 -8.40 4.27 -5.04
CA GLU A 147 -7.47 5.27 -4.52
C GLU A 147 -6.76 4.70 -3.28
N ALA A 148 -5.45 4.86 -3.24
CA ALA A 148 -4.61 4.36 -2.16
C ALA A 148 -3.60 5.44 -1.75
N PHE A 149 -3.11 5.37 -0.51
CA PHE A 149 -2.04 6.24 -0.04
C PHE A 149 -0.83 5.39 0.35
N ARG A 150 0.35 5.75 -0.16
CA ARG A 150 1.59 5.04 0.12
C ARG A 150 2.61 5.96 0.75
N ILE A 151 3.34 5.45 1.73
CA ILE A 151 4.46 6.11 2.40
C ILE A 151 5.63 5.14 2.54
N TRP A 152 6.83 5.66 2.28
CA TRP A 152 8.09 4.96 2.47
C TRP A 152 8.84 5.63 3.60
N MET A 153 9.43 4.83 4.47
CA MET A 153 10.14 5.26 5.67
C MET A 153 11.48 4.55 5.75
N VAL A 154 12.48 5.24 6.27
CA VAL A 154 13.86 4.77 6.41
C VAL A 154 14.40 5.11 7.80
N GLN A 155 15.52 4.51 8.16
CA GLN A 155 16.16 4.65 9.47
C GLN A 155 15.26 4.21 10.64
N LEU A 156 14.37 3.23 10.41
CA LEU A 156 13.57 2.67 11.48
C LEU A 156 14.46 1.92 12.50
N PRO A 157 14.15 2.01 13.81
CA PRO A 157 14.80 1.20 14.82
C PRO A 157 14.29 -0.25 14.76
N GLY A 158 15.14 -1.22 15.07
CA GLY A 158 14.77 -2.63 15.17
C GLY A 158 15.44 -3.49 14.10
N ASP A 159 14.76 -4.59 13.73
CA ASP A 159 15.32 -5.60 12.81
C ASP A 159 15.26 -5.19 11.33
N PHE A 160 14.40 -4.23 10.99
CA PHE A 160 14.22 -3.69 9.64
C PHE A 160 14.39 -2.18 9.65
N ALA A 161 15.34 -1.67 8.87
CA ALA A 161 15.66 -0.26 8.77
C ALA A 161 14.72 0.51 7.83
N GLN A 162 13.91 -0.18 7.04
CA GLN A 162 13.02 0.42 6.05
C GLN A 162 11.62 -0.18 6.08
N GLN A 163 10.63 0.65 5.74
CA GLN A 163 9.24 0.23 5.61
C GLN A 163 8.53 0.93 4.45
N ALA A 164 7.66 0.19 3.77
CA ALA A 164 6.65 0.73 2.87
C ALA A 164 5.28 0.45 3.47
N ILE A 165 4.47 1.48 3.68
CA ILE A 165 3.08 1.34 4.14
C ILE A 165 2.15 1.76 3.01
N THR A 166 1.10 0.99 2.75
CA THR A 166 0.05 1.34 1.80
C THR A 166 -1.32 1.16 2.44
N PHE A 167 -2.14 2.20 2.32
CA PHE A 167 -3.52 2.23 2.77
C PHE A 167 -4.46 2.14 1.57
N VAL A 168 -5.43 1.24 1.62
CA VAL A 168 -6.41 1.03 0.53
C VAL A 168 -7.81 0.99 1.11
N GLY A 169 -8.72 1.83 0.62
CA GLY A 169 -10.13 1.80 1.01
C GLY A 169 -10.96 0.83 0.17
N ASP A 170 -11.96 0.19 0.76
CA ASP A 170 -12.90 -0.67 0.02
C ASP A 170 -14.08 0.10 -0.61
N GLY A 171 -14.23 1.39 -0.28
CA GLY A 171 -15.36 2.23 -0.68
C GLY A 171 -16.68 1.96 0.07
N GLN A 172 -16.70 0.97 0.97
CA GLN A 172 -17.84 0.53 1.77
C GLN A 172 -17.65 0.81 3.28
N GLY A 173 -16.52 1.40 3.67
CA GLY A 173 -16.25 1.84 5.03
C GLY A 173 -15.16 1.05 5.76
N SER A 174 -14.38 0.25 5.03
CA SER A 174 -13.21 -0.45 5.54
C SER A 174 -11.92 0.05 4.90
N THR A 175 -10.82 -0.07 5.62
CA THR A 175 -9.48 0.29 5.15
C THR A 175 -8.51 -0.85 5.43
N ALA A 176 -7.72 -1.22 4.42
CA ALA A 176 -6.59 -2.12 4.57
C ALA A 176 -5.31 -1.31 4.77
N LYS A 177 -4.46 -1.77 5.69
CA LYS A 177 -3.09 -1.29 5.91
C LYS A 177 -2.12 -2.42 5.58
N ILE A 178 -1.27 -2.20 4.60
CA ILE A 178 -0.26 -3.15 4.11
C ILE A 178 1.12 -2.58 4.45
N VAL A 179 1.90 -3.27 5.27
CA VAL A 179 3.22 -2.82 5.73
C VAL A 179 4.28 -3.84 5.32
N SER A 180 5.17 -3.48 4.39
CA SER A 180 6.37 -4.27 4.10
C SER A 180 7.56 -3.68 4.85
N SER A 181 8.19 -4.48 5.72
CA SER A 181 9.44 -4.15 6.43
C SER A 181 10.60 -4.90 5.79
N TYR A 182 11.71 -4.21 5.51
CA TYR A 182 12.84 -4.75 4.75
C TYR A 182 14.14 -3.99 5.06
N ASN A 183 15.29 -4.55 4.64
CA ASN A 183 16.60 -3.90 4.79
C ASN A 183 17.30 -3.61 3.45
N ASP A 184 17.09 -4.46 2.44
CA ASP A 184 17.68 -4.28 1.10
C ASP A 184 17.03 -3.11 0.33
N ASP A 185 17.82 -2.07 0.03
CA ASP A 185 17.36 -0.88 -0.71
C ASP A 185 17.42 -1.03 -2.24
N SER A 186 17.72 -2.23 -2.75
CA SER A 186 17.82 -2.47 -4.18
C SER A 186 16.50 -2.18 -4.92
N PRO A 187 16.57 -1.74 -6.20
CA PRO A 187 15.38 -1.55 -7.03
C PRO A 187 14.51 -2.82 -7.10
N ALA A 188 15.14 -4.00 -7.23
CA ALA A 188 14.43 -5.28 -7.29
C ALA A 188 13.56 -5.55 -6.04
N THR A 189 14.07 -5.22 -4.84
CA THR A 189 13.29 -5.35 -3.59
C THR A 189 12.13 -4.36 -3.55
N LYS A 190 12.34 -3.11 -4.01
CA LYS A 190 11.27 -2.11 -4.08
C LYS A 190 10.19 -2.50 -5.09
N ASP A 191 10.58 -3.00 -6.27
CA ASP A 191 9.66 -3.44 -7.32
C ASP A 191 8.84 -4.64 -6.86
N LEU A 192 9.47 -5.58 -6.14
CA LEU A 192 8.77 -6.69 -5.51
C LEU A 192 7.72 -6.21 -4.49
N ILE A 193 8.08 -5.29 -3.61
CA ILE A 193 7.14 -4.70 -2.63
C ILE A 193 6.01 -3.96 -3.33
N LEU A 194 6.32 -3.18 -4.37
CA LEU A 194 5.33 -2.46 -5.18
C LEU A 194 4.37 -3.42 -5.86
N HIS A 195 4.88 -4.52 -6.41
CA HIS A 195 4.06 -5.57 -7.03
C HIS A 195 3.12 -6.22 -6.01
N MET A 196 3.66 -6.69 -4.87
CA MET A 196 2.83 -7.26 -3.81
C MET A 196 1.75 -6.26 -3.40
N HIS A 197 2.11 -5.04 -2.98
CA HIS A 197 1.13 -4.04 -2.54
C HIS A 197 0.13 -3.68 -3.65
N GLY A 198 0.57 -3.61 -4.90
CA GLY A 198 -0.24 -3.26 -6.07
C GLY A 198 -1.23 -4.34 -6.50
N SER A 199 -1.00 -5.60 -6.12
CA SER A 199 -1.88 -6.73 -6.41
C SER A 199 -3.04 -6.88 -5.41
N PHE A 200 -3.06 -6.08 -4.34
CA PHE A 200 -4.06 -6.19 -3.28
C PHE A 200 -5.49 -5.94 -3.81
N ASP A 201 -6.42 -6.80 -3.42
CA ASP A 201 -7.85 -6.54 -3.59
C ASP A 201 -8.66 -7.03 -2.40
N PHE A 202 -9.80 -6.38 -2.16
CA PHE A 202 -10.77 -6.81 -1.15
C PHE A 202 -11.57 -7.98 -1.69
N VAL A 203 -11.75 -9.01 -0.86
CA VAL A 203 -12.54 -10.19 -1.22
C VAL A 203 -13.85 -10.14 -0.45
N ALA A 204 -14.97 -10.11 -1.18
CA ALA A 204 -16.29 -10.15 -0.57
C ALA A 204 -16.46 -11.43 0.27
N PRO A 205 -17.19 -11.39 1.40
CA PRO A 205 -17.61 -12.60 2.08
C PRO A 205 -18.41 -13.45 1.10
N GLY A 206 -17.99 -14.71 0.91
CA GLY A 206 -18.71 -15.63 0.02
C GLY A 206 -20.16 -15.80 0.48
N GLU A 207 -21.09 -15.67 -0.45
CA GLU A 207 -22.52 -15.97 -0.24
C GLU A 207 -22.77 -17.45 0.04
#